data_AF-A0A1U7GGH1-F1
#
_entry.id   AF-A0A1U7GGH1-F1
#
_cell.length_a   1.000
_cell.length_b   1.000
_cell.length_c   1.000
_cell.angle_alpha   90.00
_cell.angle_beta   90.00
_cell.angle_gamma   90.00
#
_symmetry.space_group_name_H-M   'P 1'
#
loop_
_entity.id
_entity.type
_entity.pdbx_description
1 polymer ?
#
loop_
_entity_poly.entity_id
_entity_poly.type
_entity_poly.pdbx_seq_one_letter_code
_entity_poly.pdbx_strand_id
1 'polypeptide(L)'
;MVVGRRGVRSGITLTEILIGIMIMGIGLVSVATLFPLGLLRLREAQRQSRSALLYESAAADMSARALVNAQSFVMADLFNKYYGLSWWYPCMVTPQTPEGSFNPLLQDAASYGGDVYTSAAATDLAGLDVTNANFSLIPVLYSQSRGNPGLPFAYDPLWRAQAYAPGNDVSDPTRRGIYLHDTADDGSTVPEARFGSGLGFVRNDPSGGLPSAHGLQRLTNFNGRKYNAIDSAGDPYKAFVQQNSSAVLSIFVSPEDIVWNEPNNPLNVSPVLPDMSLTGATVNDWRYSWMFTGRLASQTSGSTFEGDLVVFENRPFGLERVVGPIDGSSYYRPEGETVVEAVYGYSASVAVAGGGSVGYGAAADRTVLLRWPDSMADPIVKRGDWICDVTYERRQPIAYNGTTGRFAGYFNPLNGGKFDNLPAQRAFWYQVVKVSPAVSESVGFAGDPDGISFRRMVVQVGSSLRARTPLDSSDGSPHTVNAALIAPDVVNVIPQTIVIH
;
A
#
# COMPACT_ATOMS: atom_id res chain seq x y z
N MET A 1 -51.14 -28.41 74.32
CA MET A 1 -49.80 -27.79 74.19
C MET A 1 -48.99 -28.63 73.21
N VAL A 2 -48.88 -28.19 71.94
CA VAL A 2 -48.19 -28.98 70.90
C VAL A 2 -46.69 -28.68 70.95
N VAL A 3 -45.89 -29.65 71.39
CA VAL A 3 -44.43 -29.55 71.38
C VAL A 3 -43.94 -29.81 69.96
N GLY A 4 -43.68 -28.73 69.22
CA GLY A 4 -43.05 -28.83 67.90
C GLY A 4 -41.66 -29.44 68.01
N ARG A 5 -41.48 -30.68 67.51
CA ARG A 5 -40.16 -31.29 67.36
C ARG A 5 -39.31 -30.39 66.46
N ARG A 6 -38.32 -29.70 67.04
CA ARG A 6 -37.25 -29.05 66.28
C ARG A 6 -36.51 -30.15 65.53
N GLY A 7 -36.73 -30.25 64.22
CA GLY A 7 -35.92 -31.10 63.35
C GLY A 7 -34.46 -30.71 63.52
N VAL A 8 -33.62 -31.68 63.92
CA VAL A 8 -32.17 -31.49 63.98
C VAL A 8 -31.71 -31.16 62.57
N ARG A 9 -31.23 -29.94 62.36
CA ARG A 9 -30.66 -29.55 61.07
C ARG A 9 -29.38 -30.38 60.87
N SER A 10 -29.36 -31.21 59.83
CA SER A 10 -28.13 -31.90 59.43
C SER A 10 -27.04 -30.86 59.20
N GLY A 11 -25.86 -31.11 59.78
CA GLY A 11 -24.68 -30.30 59.46
C GLY A 11 -24.29 -30.49 58.00
N ILE A 12 -23.71 -29.45 57.40
CA ILE A 12 -23.13 -29.53 56.05
C ILE A 12 -21.92 -30.47 56.12
N THR A 13 -21.85 -31.41 55.19
CA THR A 13 -20.76 -32.39 55.08
C THR A 13 -19.51 -31.77 54.43
N LEU A 14 -18.33 -32.29 54.78
CA LEU A 14 -17.06 -31.88 54.15
C LEU A 14 -17.11 -32.05 52.62
N THR A 15 -17.80 -33.09 52.15
CA THR A 15 -18.04 -33.37 50.72
C THR A 15 -18.85 -32.29 50.02
N GLU A 16 -19.91 -31.75 50.66
CA GLU A 16 -20.68 -30.63 50.09
C GLU A 16 -19.84 -29.35 50.00
N ILE A 17 -18.97 -29.08 51.00
CA ILE A 17 -18.05 -27.94 50.97
C ILE A 17 -17.02 -28.10 49.83
N LEU A 18 -16.42 -29.29 49.68
CA LEU A 18 -15.45 -29.56 48.62
C LEU A 18 -16.08 -29.48 47.22
N ILE A 19 -17.30 -29.99 47.04
CA ILE A 19 -18.06 -29.83 45.79
C ILE A 19 -18.38 -28.34 45.54
N GLY A 20 -18.77 -27.59 46.56
CA GLY A 20 -18.99 -26.15 46.46
C GLY A 20 -17.75 -25.37 46.02
N ILE A 21 -16.59 -25.65 46.61
CA ILE A 21 -15.31 -25.04 46.23
C ILE A 21 -14.90 -25.47 44.81
N MET A 22 -15.11 -26.72 44.42
CA MET A 22 -14.82 -27.21 43.07
C MET A 22 -15.66 -26.47 42.01
N ILE A 23 -16.97 -26.37 42.23
CA ILE A 23 -17.89 -25.67 41.30
C ILE A 23 -17.54 -24.17 41.24
N MET A 24 -17.25 -23.54 42.37
CA MET A 24 -16.83 -22.13 42.43
C MET A 24 -15.50 -21.91 41.70
N GLY A 25 -14.53 -22.80 41.88
CA GLY A 25 -13.23 -22.75 41.19
C GLY A 25 -13.37 -22.87 39.67
N ILE A 26 -14.18 -23.83 39.18
CA ILE A 26 -14.49 -23.96 37.75
C ILE A 26 -15.18 -22.70 37.22
N GLY A 27 -16.13 -22.14 37.96
CA GLY A 27 -16.81 -20.89 37.60
C GLY A 27 -15.86 -19.70 37.47
N LEU A 28 -14.98 -19.50 38.46
CA LEU A 28 -13.99 -18.40 38.46
C LEU A 28 -12.96 -18.56 37.33
N VAL A 29 -12.46 -19.78 37.08
CA VAL A 29 -11.52 -20.05 35.96
C VAL A 29 -12.20 -19.83 34.60
N SER A 30 -13.48 -20.19 34.46
CA SER A 30 -14.26 -19.93 33.25
C SER A 30 -14.42 -18.42 32.97
N VAL A 31 -14.79 -17.63 33.99
CA VAL A 31 -14.89 -16.17 33.85
C VAL A 31 -13.52 -15.54 33.54
N ALA A 32 -12.46 -15.97 34.23
CA ALA A 32 -11.11 -15.46 34.02
C ALA A 32 -10.54 -15.73 32.62
N THR A 33 -10.99 -16.79 31.95
CA THR A 33 -10.56 -17.14 30.58
C THR A 33 -11.47 -16.55 29.50
N LEU A 34 -12.78 -16.50 29.71
CA LEU A 34 -13.74 -15.95 28.76
C LEU A 34 -13.72 -14.41 28.69
N PHE A 35 -13.49 -13.71 29.80
CA PHE A 35 -13.52 -12.24 29.81
C PHE A 35 -12.43 -11.61 28.92
N PRO A 36 -11.14 -11.99 28.99
CA PRO A 36 -10.11 -11.47 28.08
C PRO A 36 -10.40 -11.82 26.60
N LEU A 37 -10.90 -13.03 26.33
CA LEU A 37 -11.26 -13.45 24.97
C LEU A 37 -12.45 -12.63 24.42
N GLY A 38 -13.42 -12.29 25.28
CA GLY A 38 -14.52 -11.38 24.96
C GLY A 38 -14.03 -9.98 24.60
N LEU A 39 -13.13 -9.41 25.41
CA LEU A 39 -12.54 -8.09 25.12
C LEU A 39 -11.76 -8.06 23.80
N LEU A 40 -10.95 -9.10 23.51
CA LEU A 40 -10.23 -9.20 22.24
C LEU A 40 -11.19 -9.25 21.04
N ARG A 41 -12.29 -10.00 21.15
CA ARG A 41 -13.32 -10.07 20.10
C ARG A 41 -14.10 -8.76 19.93
N LEU A 42 -14.42 -8.07 21.03
CA LEU A 42 -15.09 -6.77 20.99
C LEU A 42 -14.19 -5.69 20.35
N ARG A 43 -12.89 -5.67 20.68
CA ARG A 43 -11.93 -4.76 20.05
C ARG A 43 -11.85 -4.99 18.53
N GLU A 44 -11.76 -6.24 18.10
CA GLU A 44 -11.70 -6.58 16.67
C GLU A 44 -13.02 -6.27 15.97
N ALA A 45 -14.17 -6.52 16.60
CA ALA A 45 -15.48 -6.12 16.07
C ALA A 45 -15.60 -4.59 15.91
N GLN A 46 -15.17 -3.81 16.90
CA GLN A 46 -15.14 -2.33 16.81
C GLN A 46 -14.22 -1.83 15.70
N ARG A 47 -13.02 -2.43 15.56
CA ARG A 47 -12.07 -2.16 14.48
C ARG A 47 -12.69 -2.40 13.11
N GLN A 48 -13.38 -3.53 12.94
CA GLN A 48 -14.07 -3.89 11.71
C GLN A 48 -15.24 -2.93 11.41
N SER A 49 -16.11 -2.63 12.39
CA SER A 49 -17.21 -1.68 12.23
C SER A 49 -16.73 -0.27 11.85
N ARG A 50 -15.70 0.25 12.51
CA ARG A 50 -15.10 1.55 12.14
C ARG A 50 -14.51 1.52 10.73
N SER A 51 -13.82 0.44 10.35
CA SER A 51 -13.28 0.30 8.99
C SER A 51 -14.37 0.26 7.91
N ALA A 52 -15.53 -0.34 8.19
CA ALA A 52 -16.66 -0.40 7.26
C ALA A 52 -17.34 0.97 7.07
N LEU A 53 -17.59 1.70 8.16
CA LEU A 53 -18.18 3.04 8.10
C LEU A 53 -17.27 4.05 7.36
N LEU A 54 -15.97 4.02 7.66
CA LEU A 54 -14.99 4.86 6.93
C LEU A 54 -14.97 4.51 5.44
N TYR A 55 -15.02 3.22 5.10
CA TYR A 55 -15.08 2.76 3.72
C TYR A 55 -16.34 3.26 2.97
N GLU A 56 -17.53 3.23 3.60
CA GLU A 56 -18.76 3.73 2.97
C GLU A 56 -18.65 5.24 2.68
N SER A 57 -18.11 6.02 3.62
CA SER A 57 -17.81 7.44 3.43
C SER A 57 -16.77 7.66 2.33
N ALA A 58 -15.70 6.86 2.30
CA ALA A 58 -14.62 6.96 1.32
C ALA A 58 -15.11 6.71 -0.11
N ALA A 59 -15.93 5.67 -0.33
CA ALA A 59 -16.50 5.37 -1.64
C ALA A 59 -17.47 6.48 -2.12
N ALA A 60 -18.27 7.03 -1.19
CA ALA A 60 -19.14 8.17 -1.46
C ALA A 60 -18.35 9.44 -1.82
N ASP A 61 -17.34 9.82 -1.03
CA ASP A 61 -16.49 10.99 -1.31
C ASP A 61 -15.69 10.83 -2.62
N MET A 62 -15.15 9.64 -2.88
CA MET A 62 -14.33 9.38 -4.07
C MET A 62 -15.11 9.52 -5.38
N SER A 63 -16.38 9.09 -5.39
CA SER A 63 -17.30 9.28 -6.51
C SER A 63 -17.85 10.71 -6.57
N ALA A 64 -18.41 11.23 -5.47
CA ALA A 64 -19.07 12.54 -5.43
C ALA A 64 -18.12 13.73 -5.71
N ARG A 65 -16.84 13.62 -5.33
CA ARG A 65 -15.82 14.66 -5.58
C ARG A 65 -14.96 14.39 -6.81
N ALA A 66 -15.23 13.29 -7.55
CA ALA A 66 -14.46 12.87 -8.71
C ALA A 66 -12.94 12.83 -8.44
N LEU A 67 -12.52 12.26 -7.30
CA LEU A 67 -11.17 12.44 -6.73
C LEU A 67 -10.02 11.95 -7.63
N VAL A 68 -10.27 10.98 -8.52
CA VAL A 68 -9.28 10.47 -9.49
C VAL A 68 -9.56 10.92 -10.92
N ASN A 69 -10.31 12.01 -11.12
CA ASN A 69 -10.51 12.61 -12.44
C ASN A 69 -9.18 13.16 -12.99
N ALA A 70 -8.77 12.73 -14.19
CA ALA A 70 -7.54 13.15 -14.87
C ALA A 70 -7.38 14.68 -14.91
N GLN A 71 -8.47 15.43 -15.15
CA GLN A 71 -8.43 16.91 -15.22
C GLN A 71 -8.07 17.56 -13.88
N SER A 72 -8.35 16.92 -12.76
CA SER A 72 -8.03 17.47 -11.44
C SER A 72 -6.51 17.54 -11.18
N PHE A 73 -5.75 16.58 -11.72
CA PHE A 73 -4.28 16.59 -11.65
C PHE A 73 -3.68 17.71 -12.51
N VAL A 74 -4.21 17.91 -13.72
CA VAL A 74 -3.82 19.02 -14.63
C VAL A 74 -4.11 20.38 -14.00
N MET A 75 -5.30 20.54 -13.39
CA MET A 75 -5.66 21.79 -12.69
C MET A 75 -4.76 22.06 -11.50
N ALA A 76 -4.39 21.04 -10.73
CA ALA A 76 -3.46 21.18 -9.61
C ALA A 76 -2.08 21.68 -10.09
N ASP A 77 -1.55 21.14 -11.20
CA ASP A 77 -0.28 21.55 -11.81
C ASP A 77 -0.32 22.98 -12.39
N LEU A 78 -1.43 23.37 -13.00
CA LEU A 78 -1.66 24.76 -13.45
C LEU A 78 -1.60 25.76 -12.29
N PHE A 79 -2.12 25.41 -11.11
CA PHE A 79 -1.97 26.25 -9.92
C PHE A 79 -0.51 26.33 -9.44
N ASN A 80 0.25 25.22 -9.45
CA ASN A 80 1.68 25.26 -9.09
C ASN A 80 2.45 26.27 -9.93
N LYS A 81 2.24 26.26 -11.26
CA LYS A 81 2.85 27.23 -12.17
C LYS A 81 2.56 28.69 -11.78
N TYR A 82 1.32 29.00 -11.39
CA TYR A 82 0.93 30.36 -10.99
C TYR A 82 1.71 30.86 -9.75
N TYR A 83 2.06 29.96 -8.84
CA TYR A 83 2.83 30.26 -7.63
C TYR A 83 4.35 30.03 -7.78
N GLY A 84 4.84 29.72 -8.98
CA GLY A 84 6.27 29.50 -9.26
C GLY A 84 6.82 28.19 -8.67
N LEU A 85 5.96 27.20 -8.44
CA LEU A 85 6.33 25.88 -7.90
C LEU A 85 6.66 24.89 -9.03
N SER A 86 7.45 23.87 -8.70
CA SER A 86 7.76 22.74 -9.58
C SER A 86 6.50 21.99 -10.02
N TRP A 87 6.54 21.44 -11.23
CA TRP A 87 5.45 20.65 -11.79
C TRP A 87 5.59 19.18 -11.38
N TRP A 88 4.45 18.51 -11.24
CA TRP A 88 4.37 17.07 -11.01
C TRP A 88 3.57 16.38 -12.12
N TYR A 89 2.55 17.04 -12.67
CA TYR A 89 1.74 16.53 -13.79
C TYR A 89 1.78 17.50 -15.00
N PRO A 90 2.97 17.70 -15.60
CA PRO A 90 3.24 18.67 -16.66
C PRO A 90 2.12 18.82 -17.70
N CYS A 91 1.61 20.04 -17.79
CA CYS A 91 0.55 20.43 -18.70
C CYS A 91 1.05 21.30 -19.88
N MET A 92 2.25 21.02 -20.41
CA MET A 92 2.82 21.77 -21.53
C MET A 92 3.31 20.88 -22.67
N VAL A 93 3.22 21.43 -23.87
CA VAL A 93 3.76 20.81 -25.09
C VAL A 93 5.28 20.80 -25.00
N THR A 94 5.85 19.61 -25.07
CA THR A 94 7.30 19.36 -25.16
C THR A 94 7.54 18.33 -26.26
N PRO A 95 8.81 18.09 -26.68
CA PRO A 95 9.12 16.99 -27.60
C PRO A 95 8.67 15.61 -27.08
N GLN A 96 8.56 15.43 -25.76
CA GLN A 96 8.10 14.21 -25.11
C GLN A 96 6.57 14.17 -24.97
N THR A 97 5.92 15.27 -24.55
CA THR A 97 4.44 15.45 -24.53
C THR A 97 3.98 16.32 -25.73
N PRO A 98 3.90 15.81 -26.97
CA PRO A 98 3.48 16.61 -28.12
C PRO A 98 2.02 17.10 -28.02
N GLU A 99 1.16 16.38 -27.29
CA GLU A 99 -0.23 16.77 -27.00
C GLU A 99 -0.37 17.69 -25.78
N GLY A 100 0.72 17.97 -25.07
CA GLY A 100 0.77 18.96 -24.01
C GLY A 100 0.09 18.62 -22.68
N SER A 101 -0.20 17.35 -22.40
CA SER A 101 -0.64 16.92 -21.06
C SER A 101 -0.08 15.56 -20.67
N PHE A 102 0.47 15.48 -19.46
CA PHE A 102 0.83 14.22 -18.80
C PHE A 102 -0.38 13.69 -18.01
N ASN A 103 -0.78 12.45 -18.25
CA ASN A 103 -1.86 11.80 -17.53
C ASN A 103 -1.31 10.70 -16.59
N PRO A 104 -1.19 10.94 -15.27
CA PRO A 104 -0.61 9.98 -14.33
C PRO A 104 -1.40 8.66 -14.20
N LEU A 105 -2.65 8.62 -14.66
CA LEU A 105 -3.47 7.41 -14.64
C LEU A 105 -3.07 6.43 -15.77
N LEU A 106 -2.35 6.94 -16.78
CA LEU A 106 -2.00 6.24 -18.02
C LEU A 106 -0.48 6.17 -18.27
N GLN A 107 0.30 7.09 -17.69
CA GLN A 107 1.71 7.33 -18.02
C GLN A 107 2.60 7.29 -16.78
N ASP A 108 3.85 6.85 -16.97
CA ASP A 108 4.84 6.82 -15.91
C ASP A 108 6.21 7.41 -16.30
N ALA A 109 6.75 8.25 -15.42
CA ALA A 109 8.12 8.74 -15.50
C ALA A 109 9.08 7.63 -15.06
N ALA A 110 9.95 7.12 -15.95
CA ALA A 110 10.79 5.96 -15.59
C ALA A 110 12.03 6.30 -14.74
N SER A 111 12.27 7.58 -14.40
CA SER A 111 13.39 8.00 -13.55
C SER A 111 12.96 8.51 -12.16
N TYR A 112 13.81 8.32 -11.16
CA TYR A 112 13.63 8.81 -9.79
C TYR A 112 14.30 10.18 -9.67
N GLY A 113 13.51 11.24 -9.48
CA GLY A 113 14.05 12.60 -9.28
C GLY A 113 14.73 13.25 -10.50
N GLY A 114 14.76 12.59 -11.65
CA GLY A 114 15.02 13.25 -12.92
C GLY A 114 13.77 13.98 -13.38
N ASP A 115 13.92 15.23 -13.83
CA ASP A 115 12.86 15.89 -14.58
C ASP A 115 12.62 15.10 -15.88
N VAL A 116 11.37 14.65 -15.97
CA VAL A 116 10.72 13.87 -17.03
C VAL A 116 10.97 14.46 -18.44
N TYR A 117 11.30 15.75 -18.55
CA TYR A 117 11.46 16.48 -19.82
C TYR A 117 12.88 16.99 -20.10
N THR A 118 13.68 17.27 -19.06
CA THR A 118 15.05 17.80 -19.26
C THR A 118 16.17 16.78 -19.05
N SER A 119 15.87 15.61 -18.46
CA SER A 119 16.91 14.62 -18.10
C SER A 119 16.62 13.16 -18.48
N ALA A 120 15.35 12.81 -18.74
CA ALA A 120 14.96 11.47 -19.17
C ALA A 120 15.12 11.28 -20.70
N ALA A 121 15.64 10.13 -21.15
CA ALA A 121 15.57 9.78 -22.57
C ALA A 121 14.11 9.47 -22.98
N ALA A 122 13.77 9.57 -24.26
CA ALA A 122 12.41 9.24 -24.73
C ALA A 122 11.99 7.78 -24.42
N THR A 123 12.98 6.88 -24.29
CA THR A 123 12.83 5.48 -23.87
C THR A 123 12.54 5.29 -22.37
N ASP A 124 12.62 6.37 -21.59
CA ASP A 124 12.46 6.39 -20.13
C ASP A 124 11.08 6.93 -19.71
N LEU A 125 10.08 6.83 -20.58
CA LEU A 125 8.71 7.27 -20.30
C LEU A 125 7.72 6.16 -20.68
N ALA A 126 7.07 5.57 -19.67
CA ALA A 126 6.00 4.60 -19.89
C ALA A 126 4.75 5.34 -20.41
N GLY A 127 4.20 4.87 -21.52
CA GLY A 127 2.99 5.45 -22.09
C GLY A 127 3.18 6.73 -22.92
N LEU A 128 4.43 7.12 -23.23
CA LEU A 128 4.73 8.37 -23.93
C LEU A 128 5.82 8.27 -25.02
N ASP A 129 6.45 7.10 -25.20
CA ASP A 129 7.50 6.95 -26.21
C ASP A 129 6.94 7.05 -27.64
N VAL A 130 7.09 8.25 -28.23
CA VAL A 130 6.64 8.57 -29.60
C VAL A 130 7.36 7.79 -30.70
N THR A 131 8.52 7.18 -30.39
CA THR A 131 9.29 6.34 -31.32
C THR A 131 8.94 4.86 -31.21
N ASN A 132 8.28 4.45 -30.12
CA ASN A 132 7.77 3.11 -29.95
C ASN A 132 6.46 2.94 -30.73
N ALA A 133 6.52 2.24 -31.86
CA ALA A 133 5.37 1.93 -32.70
C ALA A 133 4.22 1.18 -31.98
N ASN A 134 4.48 0.63 -30.79
CA ASN A 134 3.45 0.04 -29.93
C ASN A 134 2.68 1.06 -29.09
N PHE A 135 3.16 2.31 -28.95
CA PHE A 135 2.50 3.40 -28.19
C PHE A 135 2.13 4.61 -29.05
N SER A 136 2.79 4.79 -30.18
CA SER A 136 2.65 5.95 -31.05
C SER A 136 2.45 5.53 -32.51
N LEU A 137 1.33 5.96 -33.09
CA LEU A 137 1.17 6.20 -34.53
C LEU A 137 1.40 5.01 -35.49
N ILE A 138 0.90 3.80 -35.18
CA ILE A 138 0.37 2.91 -36.23
C ILE A 138 -1.16 3.09 -36.32
N PRO A 139 -1.66 4.01 -37.18
CA PRO A 139 -3.00 3.84 -37.70
C PRO A 139 -3.02 2.56 -38.55
N VAL A 140 -3.94 1.62 -38.22
CA VAL A 140 -4.20 0.38 -38.97
C VAL A 140 -3.15 -0.74 -38.81
N LEU A 141 -3.14 -1.44 -37.66
CA LEU A 141 -3.48 -2.89 -37.57
C LEU A 141 -3.15 -3.60 -36.24
N TYR A 142 -2.22 -3.10 -35.43
CA TYR A 142 -2.01 -3.61 -34.06
C TYR A 142 -2.32 -2.53 -33.05
N SER A 143 -3.55 -2.59 -32.53
CA SER A 143 -4.05 -1.60 -31.61
C SER A 143 -3.35 -1.68 -30.26
N GLN A 144 -2.93 -0.52 -29.74
CA GLN A 144 -3.28 -0.21 -28.36
C GLN A 144 -4.81 -0.26 -28.27
N SER A 145 -5.31 -1.39 -27.78
CA SER A 145 -6.73 -1.72 -27.88
C SER A 145 -7.57 -0.68 -27.17
N ARG A 146 -8.53 -0.11 -27.91
CA ARG A 146 -9.74 0.48 -27.34
C ARG A 146 -10.31 -0.55 -26.35
N GLY A 147 -10.15 -0.32 -25.04
CA GLY A 147 -10.48 -1.31 -24.01
C GLY A 147 -9.35 -1.70 -23.04
N ASN A 148 -8.07 -1.36 -23.30
CA ASN A 148 -7.00 -1.68 -22.34
C ASN A 148 -7.16 -0.89 -21.02
N PRO A 149 -6.80 -1.47 -19.86
CA PRO A 149 -6.80 -0.76 -18.59
C PRO A 149 -5.66 0.25 -18.49
N GLY A 150 -5.77 1.21 -17.57
CA GLY A 150 -4.70 2.15 -17.21
C GLY A 150 -3.61 1.51 -16.36
N LEU A 151 -2.62 2.31 -15.99
CA LEU A 151 -1.59 1.91 -15.03
C LEU A 151 -2.18 1.78 -13.62
N PRO A 152 -1.67 0.86 -12.78
CA PRO A 152 -2.03 0.85 -11.38
C PRO A 152 -1.29 1.95 -10.62
N PHE A 153 -2.02 2.67 -9.76
CA PHE A 153 -1.53 3.76 -8.93
C PHE A 153 -2.03 3.62 -7.49
N ALA A 154 -1.38 4.31 -6.56
CA ALA A 154 -1.85 4.52 -5.19
C ALA A 154 -2.25 5.99 -5.04
N TYR A 155 -3.53 6.28 -4.84
CA TYR A 155 -4.03 7.63 -4.60
C TYR A 155 -4.14 7.86 -3.11
N ASP A 156 -3.23 8.69 -2.58
CA ASP A 156 -3.05 8.91 -1.13
C ASP A 156 -2.70 10.38 -0.80
N PRO A 157 -3.67 11.31 -0.94
CA PRO A 157 -3.45 12.72 -0.63
C PRO A 157 -3.17 13.00 0.84
N LEU A 158 -3.72 12.21 1.76
CA LEU A 158 -3.50 12.42 3.19
C LEU A 158 -2.06 12.18 3.59
N TRP A 159 -1.46 11.08 3.12
CA TRP A 159 -0.03 10.84 3.36
C TRP A 159 0.80 11.95 2.73
N ARG A 160 0.49 12.37 1.51
CA ARG A 160 1.20 13.50 0.86
C ARG A 160 1.07 14.82 1.60
N ALA A 161 -0.04 15.07 2.30
CA ALA A 161 -0.29 16.29 3.06
C ALA A 161 0.32 16.28 4.48
N GLN A 162 0.52 15.09 5.09
CA GLN A 162 1.07 14.96 6.45
C GLN A 162 2.52 14.52 6.51
N ALA A 163 3.03 13.83 5.49
CA ALA A 163 4.40 13.31 5.50
C ALA A 163 5.43 14.42 5.74
N TYR A 164 6.48 14.11 6.51
CA TYR A 164 7.64 14.97 6.70
C TYR A 164 8.82 14.48 5.85
N ALA A 165 9.57 15.43 5.28
CA ALA A 165 10.83 15.07 4.63
C ALA A 165 11.84 14.57 5.68
N PRO A 166 12.79 13.70 5.30
CA PRO A 166 13.80 13.18 6.19
C PRO A 166 14.63 14.30 6.82
N GLY A 167 14.80 14.26 8.14
CA GLY A 167 15.50 15.31 8.90
C GLY A 167 14.61 16.48 9.36
N ASN A 168 13.41 16.64 8.81
CA ASN A 168 12.48 17.66 9.27
C ASN A 168 11.95 17.34 10.68
N ASP A 169 11.75 18.37 11.50
CA ASP A 169 11.12 18.25 12.81
C ASP A 169 9.66 17.78 12.67
N VAL A 170 9.37 16.55 13.13
CA VAL A 170 8.04 15.94 13.11
C VAL A 170 7.03 16.72 13.96
N SER A 171 7.51 17.42 14.99
CA SER A 171 6.71 18.28 15.85
C SER A 171 6.36 19.63 15.21
N ASP A 172 7.10 20.07 14.19
CA ASP A 172 6.81 21.28 13.43
C ASP A 172 5.74 21.01 12.35
N PRO A 173 4.47 21.43 12.54
CA PRO A 173 3.44 21.19 11.56
C PRO A 173 3.71 21.97 10.26
N THR A 174 4.54 23.02 10.25
CA THR A 174 4.81 23.84 9.05
C THR A 174 5.63 23.10 8.00
N ARG A 175 6.45 22.13 8.42
CA ARG A 175 7.30 21.29 7.55
C ARG A 175 6.62 20.06 6.97
N ARG A 176 5.34 19.83 7.29
CA ARG A 176 4.54 18.72 6.77
C ARG A 176 4.02 18.96 5.37
N GLY A 177 3.82 17.87 4.66
CA GLY A 177 3.67 17.80 3.21
C GLY A 177 4.95 17.29 2.57
N ILE A 178 4.85 16.53 1.48
CA ILE A 178 6.00 16.23 0.61
C ILE A 178 5.58 16.33 -0.85
N TYR A 179 6.28 17.19 -1.58
CA TYR A 179 6.24 17.33 -3.02
C TYR A 179 7.48 16.72 -3.68
N LEU A 180 7.33 16.34 -4.94
CA LEU A 180 8.46 15.91 -5.75
C LEU A 180 9.44 17.08 -5.92
N HIS A 181 10.74 16.81 -5.75
CA HIS A 181 11.82 17.79 -5.79
C HIS A 181 11.85 18.84 -4.66
N ASP A 182 11.08 18.66 -3.57
CA ASP A 182 11.34 19.42 -2.34
C ASP A 182 12.79 19.18 -1.87
N THR A 183 13.37 20.13 -1.14
CA THR A 183 14.67 19.96 -0.50
C THR A 183 14.46 19.57 0.96
N ALA A 184 15.06 18.46 1.39
CA ALA A 184 15.10 18.03 2.79
C ALA A 184 16.03 18.95 3.61
N ASP A 185 15.91 18.93 4.94
CA ASP A 185 16.77 19.73 5.82
C ASP A 185 18.28 19.37 5.71
N ASP A 186 18.63 18.20 5.15
CA ASP A 186 20.02 17.81 4.82
C ASP A 186 20.52 18.33 3.44
N GLY A 187 19.72 19.11 2.73
CA GLY A 187 20.02 19.63 1.39
C GLY A 187 19.78 18.63 0.25
N SER A 188 19.34 17.39 0.54
CA SER A 188 19.03 16.41 -0.51
C SER A 188 17.65 16.62 -1.13
N THR A 189 17.51 16.25 -2.40
CA THR A 189 16.23 16.28 -3.11
C THR A 189 15.33 15.14 -2.62
N VAL A 190 14.17 15.48 -2.07
CA VAL A 190 13.18 14.51 -1.60
C VAL A 190 12.63 13.74 -2.81
N PRO A 191 12.67 12.40 -2.78
CA PRO A 191 12.28 11.61 -3.94
C PRO A 191 10.77 11.45 -4.09
N GLU A 192 10.39 10.74 -5.15
CA GLU A 192 9.01 10.44 -5.53
C GLU A 192 8.16 9.74 -4.45
N ALA A 193 8.74 9.15 -3.40
CA ALA A 193 8.01 8.52 -2.29
C ALA A 193 6.94 7.49 -2.73
N ARG A 194 7.35 6.59 -3.63
CA ARG A 194 6.47 5.57 -4.19
C ARG A 194 5.88 4.62 -3.16
N PHE A 195 4.68 4.16 -3.44
CA PHE A 195 3.98 3.16 -2.65
C PHE A 195 4.57 1.77 -2.96
N GLY A 196 5.11 1.09 -1.94
CA GLY A 196 5.71 -0.23 -2.10
C GLY A 196 6.93 -0.29 -3.04
N SER A 197 7.85 0.67 -2.96
CA SER A 197 9.14 0.60 -3.67
C SER A 197 10.13 -0.33 -2.94
N GLY A 198 10.68 -1.33 -3.65
CA GLY A 198 11.61 -2.34 -3.15
C GLY A 198 13.04 -2.21 -3.69
N LEU A 199 13.39 -1.09 -4.31
CA LEU A 199 14.75 -0.83 -4.79
C LEU A 199 15.76 -0.92 -3.62
N GLY A 200 16.83 -1.71 -3.79
CA GLY A 200 17.83 -2.00 -2.75
C GLY A 200 17.45 -3.06 -1.71
N PHE A 201 16.16 -3.44 -1.63
CA PHE A 201 15.64 -4.48 -0.73
C PHE A 201 15.31 -5.79 -1.46
N VAL A 202 14.98 -5.69 -2.75
CA VAL A 202 14.67 -6.81 -3.65
C VAL A 202 15.84 -6.97 -4.64
N ARG A 203 16.32 -8.20 -4.82
CA ARG A 203 17.47 -8.48 -5.70
C ARG A 203 17.14 -8.24 -7.18
N ASN A 204 18.18 -7.97 -7.96
CA ASN A 204 18.09 -7.89 -9.42
C ASN A 204 17.49 -9.17 -10.03
N ASP A 205 16.86 -9.03 -11.19
CA ASP A 205 16.25 -10.16 -11.89
C ASP A 205 17.33 -11.15 -12.39
N PRO A 206 17.14 -12.49 -12.30
CA PRO A 206 18.06 -13.48 -12.85
C PRO A 206 18.41 -13.28 -14.33
N SER A 207 17.50 -12.68 -15.11
CA SER A 207 17.73 -12.32 -16.52
C SER A 207 18.60 -11.06 -16.72
N GLY A 208 18.88 -10.32 -15.64
CA GLY A 208 19.70 -9.11 -15.61
C GLY A 208 18.89 -7.80 -15.46
N GLY A 209 19.53 -6.81 -14.84
CA GLY A 209 18.98 -5.47 -14.62
C GLY A 209 18.21 -5.30 -13.30
N LEU A 210 17.74 -4.07 -13.05
CA LEU A 210 17.03 -3.68 -11.82
C LEU A 210 15.78 -4.54 -11.56
N PRO A 211 15.40 -4.78 -10.30
CA PRO A 211 14.18 -5.53 -9.96
C PRO A 211 12.92 -4.87 -10.49
N SER A 212 11.90 -5.68 -10.79
CA SER A 212 10.53 -5.23 -11.11
C SER A 212 9.76 -4.75 -9.85
N ALA A 213 10.46 -4.05 -8.96
CA ALA A 213 10.03 -3.62 -7.63
C ALA A 213 10.09 -2.08 -7.51
N HIS A 214 9.82 -1.36 -8.60
CA HIS A 214 9.92 0.10 -8.60
C HIS A 214 8.84 0.80 -7.75
N GLY A 215 7.80 0.08 -7.35
CA GLY A 215 6.64 0.60 -6.62
C GLY A 215 5.67 1.39 -7.50
N LEU A 216 4.48 1.63 -6.96
CA LEU A 216 3.42 2.39 -7.61
C LEU A 216 3.59 3.89 -7.42
N GLN A 217 3.17 4.68 -8.40
CA GLN A 217 3.02 6.12 -8.25
C GLN A 217 2.08 6.43 -7.08
N ARG A 218 2.55 7.21 -6.10
CA ARG A 218 1.69 7.73 -5.02
C ARG A 218 1.14 9.11 -5.42
N LEU A 219 -0.04 9.11 -6.01
CA LEU A 219 -0.72 10.26 -6.61
C LEU A 219 -1.48 11.12 -5.60
N THR A 220 -1.57 12.42 -5.89
CA THR A 220 -2.51 13.35 -5.27
C THR A 220 -2.88 14.45 -6.27
N ASN A 221 -4.16 14.83 -6.30
CA ASN A 221 -4.65 16.01 -7.01
C ASN A 221 -4.91 17.19 -6.05
N PHE A 222 -4.45 17.07 -4.80
CA PHE A 222 -4.47 18.11 -3.79
C PHE A 222 -3.06 18.69 -3.64
N ASN A 223 -2.83 19.85 -4.26
CA ASN A 223 -1.60 20.60 -4.09
C ASN A 223 -1.71 21.55 -2.91
N GLY A 224 -0.69 21.53 -2.06
CA GLY A 224 -0.49 22.54 -1.03
C GLY A 224 0.97 22.90 -0.97
N ARG A 225 1.29 24.19 -1.18
CA ARG A 225 2.36 24.91 -0.46
C ARG A 225 2.51 26.37 -0.88
N LYS A 226 2.48 27.25 0.12
CA LYS A 226 3.50 28.28 0.33
C LYS A 226 3.81 28.24 1.82
N TYR A 227 5.01 27.77 2.18
CA TYR A 227 5.43 27.54 3.57
C TYR A 227 5.51 28.83 4.39
N ASN A 228 5.97 29.90 3.73
CA ASN A 228 6.07 31.25 4.26
C ASN A 228 5.15 32.17 3.43
N ALA A 229 3.84 31.87 3.40
CA ALA A 229 2.90 32.88 2.94
C ALA A 229 2.86 33.96 4.02
N ILE A 230 3.13 35.20 3.65
CA ILE A 230 3.05 36.32 4.59
C ILE A 230 1.65 36.90 4.47
N ASP A 231 0.93 37.00 5.58
CA ASP A 231 -0.41 37.60 5.60
C ASP A 231 -0.34 39.13 5.56
N SER A 232 -1.47 39.81 5.77
CA SER A 232 -1.51 41.28 5.82
C SER A 232 -0.85 41.89 7.07
N ALA A 233 -0.56 41.10 8.10
CA ALA A 233 0.10 41.53 9.34
C ALA A 233 1.62 41.32 9.31
N GLY A 234 2.12 40.45 8.43
CA GLY A 234 3.53 40.07 8.36
C GLY A 234 3.80 38.65 8.85
N ASP A 235 2.77 37.92 9.27
CA ASP A 235 2.91 36.61 9.91
C ASP A 235 2.99 35.48 8.87
N PRO A 236 3.90 34.50 9.06
CA PRO A 236 4.00 33.33 8.19
C PRO A 236 2.84 32.37 8.45
N TYR A 237 1.99 32.17 7.43
CA TYR A 237 0.93 31.17 7.40
C TYR A 237 1.12 30.18 6.24
N LYS A 238 0.43 29.05 6.33
CA LYS A 238 0.36 28.08 5.23
C LYS A 238 -0.67 28.53 4.20
N ALA A 239 -0.23 28.93 3.01
CA ALA A 239 -1.17 29.00 1.89
C ALA A 239 -1.34 27.61 1.26
N PHE A 240 -2.57 27.10 1.31
CA PHE A 240 -3.01 26.02 0.45
C PHE A 240 -3.25 26.60 -0.95
N VAL A 241 -2.45 26.14 -1.92
CA VAL A 241 -2.48 26.61 -3.31
C VAL A 241 -3.82 26.29 -3.99
N GLN A 242 -4.44 25.19 -3.58
CA GLN A 242 -5.75 24.74 -4.04
C GLN A 242 -6.74 24.76 -2.88
N GLN A 243 -7.87 25.45 -3.03
CA GLN A 243 -8.83 25.68 -1.93
C GLN A 243 -9.28 24.39 -1.22
N ASN A 244 -9.44 23.30 -1.98
CA ASN A 244 -9.89 22.01 -1.46
C ASN A 244 -8.82 21.26 -0.63
N SER A 245 -7.54 21.63 -0.64
CA SER A 245 -6.51 20.87 0.11
C SER A 245 -6.58 21.06 1.63
N SER A 246 -7.29 22.10 2.08
CA SER A 246 -7.73 22.24 3.48
C SER A 246 -8.69 21.12 3.94
N ALA A 247 -9.46 20.53 3.03
CA ALA A 247 -10.43 19.46 3.32
C ALA A 247 -9.82 18.04 3.26
N VAL A 248 -8.55 17.88 2.87
CA VAL A 248 -7.89 16.55 2.83
C VAL A 248 -7.98 15.85 4.19
N LEU A 249 -7.79 16.58 5.28
CA LEU A 249 -7.80 16.00 6.62
C LEU A 249 -9.19 15.53 7.07
N SER A 250 -10.28 15.97 6.44
CA SER A 250 -11.65 15.53 6.75
C SER A 250 -12.21 14.50 5.76
N ILE A 251 -11.64 14.37 4.57
CA ILE A 251 -12.05 13.39 3.55
C ILE A 251 -11.42 12.01 3.78
N PHE A 252 -10.15 11.99 4.22
CA PHE A 252 -9.33 10.77 4.25
C PHE A 252 -9.21 10.10 5.61
N VAL A 253 -9.99 10.55 6.62
CA VAL A 253 -10.02 10.02 7.99
C VAL A 253 -11.46 9.70 8.41
N SER A 254 -11.63 8.97 9.52
CA SER A 254 -12.96 8.68 10.06
C SER A 254 -13.71 9.96 10.50
N PRO A 255 -14.95 10.22 10.04
CA PRO A 255 -15.75 11.36 10.51
C PRO A 255 -16.07 11.31 12.02
N GLU A 256 -16.02 10.13 12.64
CA GLU A 256 -16.26 9.97 14.09
C GLU A 256 -15.03 10.32 14.95
N ASP A 257 -13.88 10.58 14.36
CA ASP A 257 -12.62 10.93 15.05
C ASP A 257 -12.45 12.47 15.18
N ILE A 258 -13.55 13.21 15.30
CA ILE A 258 -13.56 14.64 15.69
C ILE A 258 -13.55 14.75 17.22
N VAL A 259 -12.39 15.04 17.81
CA VAL A 259 -12.26 15.33 19.25
C VAL A 259 -12.53 16.82 19.51
N TRP A 260 -13.37 17.10 20.51
CA TRP A 260 -14.36 18.19 20.50
C TRP A 260 -14.51 19.09 21.75
N ASN A 261 -13.48 19.23 22.60
CA ASN A 261 -13.48 20.11 23.77
C ASN A 261 -14.53 19.88 25.01
N GLU A 262 -14.14 19.56 26.33
CA GLU A 262 -14.65 19.77 27.77
C GLU A 262 -13.57 20.10 28.95
N PRO A 263 -13.48 21.29 29.67
CA PRO A 263 -12.29 22.17 29.96
C PRO A 263 -11.08 21.89 30.92
N ASN A 264 -11.06 20.87 31.78
CA ASN A 264 -10.28 20.93 33.05
C ASN A 264 -9.17 19.87 33.25
N ASN A 265 -8.67 19.19 32.21
CA ASN A 265 -7.65 18.14 32.40
C ASN A 265 -6.60 18.09 31.27
N PRO A 266 -5.48 18.84 31.39
CA PRO A 266 -4.52 19.04 30.30
C PRO A 266 -3.62 17.84 29.96
N LEU A 267 -3.84 16.66 30.57
CA LEU A 267 -2.99 15.47 30.40
C LEU A 267 -3.75 14.23 29.91
N ASN A 268 -5.05 14.32 29.63
CA ASN A 268 -5.88 13.16 29.32
C ASN A 268 -6.56 13.28 27.94
N VAL A 269 -5.82 12.96 26.89
CA VAL A 269 -6.30 13.02 25.50
C VAL A 269 -7.07 11.72 25.16
N SER A 270 -8.40 11.81 25.03
CA SER A 270 -9.27 10.65 24.80
C SER A 270 -9.88 10.67 23.38
N PRO A 271 -9.88 9.54 22.64
CA PRO A 271 -10.40 9.46 21.26
C PRO A 271 -11.93 9.30 21.19
N VAL A 272 -12.68 9.71 22.22
CA VAL A 272 -14.16 9.62 22.30
C VAL A 272 -14.81 10.80 23.04
N LEU A 273 -14.04 11.54 23.86
CA LEU A 273 -14.53 12.67 24.68
C LEU A 273 -13.44 13.76 24.84
N PRO A 274 -13.79 15.01 25.21
CA PRO A 274 -13.02 16.18 24.74
C PRO A 274 -12.44 17.19 25.83
N ASP A 275 -11.62 18.27 25.54
CA ASP A 275 -11.26 19.48 26.45
C ASP A 275 -11.58 21.00 25.99
N MET A 276 -12.60 21.72 26.58
CA MET A 276 -13.47 22.92 26.19
C MET A 276 -12.85 24.25 26.57
N SER A 277 -11.75 24.21 27.31
CA SER A 277 -11.00 25.41 27.68
C SER A 277 -10.40 26.08 26.45
N LEU A 278 -10.06 25.28 25.45
CA LEU A 278 -9.44 25.70 24.21
C LEU A 278 -10.51 26.18 23.22
N THR A 279 -10.23 27.30 22.58
CA THR A 279 -11.08 27.94 21.58
C THR A 279 -11.20 27.09 20.30
N GLY A 280 -12.08 26.09 20.33
CA GLY A 280 -12.86 25.60 19.19
C GLY A 280 -12.08 25.06 17.99
N ALA A 281 -10.95 24.39 18.19
CA ALA A 281 -10.27 23.66 17.12
C ALA A 281 -10.56 22.16 17.24
N THR A 282 -11.36 21.63 16.31
CA THR A 282 -11.57 20.18 16.14
C THR A 282 -10.25 19.49 15.82
N VAL A 283 -9.84 18.55 16.66
CA VAL A 283 -8.65 17.72 16.39
C VAL A 283 -9.12 16.45 15.70
N ASN A 284 -8.71 16.26 14.45
CA ASN A 284 -8.92 15.01 13.73
C ASN A 284 -7.95 13.96 14.31
N ASP A 285 -8.47 12.93 14.97
CA ASP A 285 -7.67 11.74 15.27
C ASP A 285 -7.42 10.99 13.94
N TRP A 286 -6.15 10.71 13.64
CA TRP A 286 -5.73 10.04 12.40
C TRP A 286 -5.66 8.52 12.56
N ARG A 287 -6.17 8.02 13.68
CA ARG A 287 -6.24 6.60 13.99
C ARG A 287 -6.80 5.78 12.84
N TYR A 288 -7.90 6.18 12.20
CA TYR A 288 -8.36 5.51 10.97
C TYR A 288 -8.27 6.43 9.78
N SER A 289 -7.56 5.97 8.75
CA SER A 289 -7.44 6.68 7.46
C SER A 289 -7.48 5.71 6.29
N TRP A 290 -7.73 6.22 5.08
CA TRP A 290 -7.83 5.40 3.88
C TRP A 290 -7.00 5.96 2.71
N MET A 291 -6.70 5.07 1.76
CA MET A 291 -6.20 5.40 0.43
C MET A 291 -6.87 4.49 -0.60
N PHE A 292 -6.77 4.83 -1.89
CA PHE A 292 -7.22 3.96 -2.97
C PHE A 292 -6.04 3.40 -3.74
N THR A 293 -6.00 2.09 -3.98
CA THR A 293 -5.06 1.48 -4.94
C THR A 293 -5.84 0.88 -6.08
N GLY A 294 -5.56 1.27 -7.32
CA GLY A 294 -6.33 0.78 -8.45
C GLY A 294 -5.83 1.30 -9.78
N ARG A 295 -6.60 1.07 -10.83
CA ARG A 295 -6.32 1.47 -12.21
C ARG A 295 -7.60 1.88 -12.92
N LEU A 296 -7.45 2.61 -14.01
CA LEU A 296 -8.56 2.84 -14.93
C LEU A 296 -8.97 1.50 -15.58
N ALA A 297 -10.27 1.17 -15.61
CA ALA A 297 -10.78 -0.06 -16.20
C ALA A 297 -10.63 -0.08 -17.73
N SER A 298 -10.81 1.08 -18.37
CA SER A 298 -10.63 1.26 -19.81
C SER A 298 -10.10 2.66 -20.13
N GLN A 299 -8.95 2.72 -20.82
CA GLN A 299 -8.34 3.95 -21.35
C GLN A 299 -9.32 4.78 -22.19
N THR A 300 -10.26 4.12 -22.88
CA THR A 300 -11.27 4.76 -23.72
C THR A 300 -12.45 5.39 -22.96
N SER A 301 -12.76 4.96 -21.73
CA SER A 301 -13.90 5.53 -20.99
C SER A 301 -13.50 6.67 -20.04
N GLY A 302 -12.26 6.67 -19.54
CA GLY A 302 -11.70 7.72 -18.67
C GLY A 302 -12.40 7.92 -17.31
N SER A 303 -13.44 7.14 -17.04
CA SER A 303 -14.45 7.38 -15.99
C SER A 303 -14.64 6.20 -15.04
N THR A 304 -14.32 4.97 -15.46
CA THR A 304 -14.47 3.76 -14.65
C THR A 304 -13.12 3.32 -14.11
N PHE A 305 -13.02 3.15 -12.79
CA PHE A 305 -11.82 2.71 -12.07
C PHE A 305 -12.10 1.39 -11.36
N GLU A 306 -11.14 0.48 -11.43
CA GLU A 306 -11.14 -0.80 -10.71
C GLU A 306 -9.98 -0.81 -9.72
N GLY A 307 -10.25 -1.12 -8.47
CA GLY A 307 -9.22 -1.15 -7.45
C GLY A 307 -9.75 -1.65 -6.12
N ASP A 308 -9.01 -1.31 -5.07
CA ASP A 308 -9.29 -1.68 -3.71
C ASP A 308 -9.15 -0.40 -2.83
N LEU A 309 -10.14 -0.14 -1.97
CA LEU A 309 -10.03 0.86 -0.90
C LEU A 309 -9.33 0.22 0.29
N VAL A 310 -8.23 0.82 0.72
CA VAL A 310 -7.32 0.29 1.75
C VAL A 310 -7.47 1.16 2.99
N VAL A 311 -7.91 0.55 4.10
CA VAL A 311 -8.09 1.22 5.39
C VAL A 311 -6.95 0.85 6.32
N PHE A 312 -6.39 1.87 6.98
CA PHE A 312 -5.29 1.78 7.93
C PHE A 312 -5.75 2.10 9.36
N GLU A 313 -5.06 1.53 10.35
CA GLU A 313 -5.12 1.93 11.76
C GLU A 313 -3.73 2.41 12.22
N ASN A 314 -3.63 3.66 12.67
CA ASN A 314 -2.40 4.30 13.18
C ASN A 314 -1.20 4.29 12.20
N ARG A 315 -1.44 4.38 10.89
CA ARG A 315 -0.33 4.43 9.92
C ARG A 315 0.62 5.62 10.18
N PRO A 316 1.94 5.43 10.05
CA PRO A 316 2.90 6.53 10.13
C PRO A 316 2.86 7.42 8.88
N PHE A 317 3.34 8.64 9.04
CA PHE A 317 3.32 9.68 8.01
C PHE A 317 4.71 10.33 7.90
N GLY A 318 5.68 9.58 7.39
CA GLY A 318 7.07 10.03 7.24
C GLY A 318 7.81 9.33 6.11
N LEU A 319 8.96 9.89 5.73
CA LEU A 319 9.95 9.20 4.90
C LEU A 319 11.13 8.77 5.76
N GLU A 320 11.38 7.46 5.80
CA GLU A 320 12.54 6.87 6.45
C GLU A 320 13.70 6.78 5.45
N ARG A 321 14.90 7.20 5.87
CA ARG A 321 16.15 6.97 5.13
C ARG A 321 16.76 5.66 5.59
N VAL A 322 16.86 4.68 4.70
CA VAL A 322 17.30 3.32 5.01
C VAL A 322 18.40 2.88 4.04
N VAL A 323 19.40 2.16 4.55
CA VAL A 323 20.44 1.55 3.71
C VAL A 323 19.90 0.24 3.12
N GLY A 324 19.95 0.13 1.80
CA GLY A 324 19.54 -1.07 1.06
C GLY A 324 20.42 -2.26 1.44
N PRO A 325 19.86 -3.38 1.95
CA PRO A 325 20.64 -4.53 2.39
C PRO A 325 21.39 -5.25 1.25
N ILE A 326 21.07 -4.97 -0.03
CA ILE A 326 21.63 -5.68 -1.18
C ILE A 326 22.80 -4.93 -1.84
N ASP A 327 22.74 -3.61 -1.90
CA ASP A 327 23.71 -2.76 -2.62
C ASP A 327 24.40 -1.72 -1.72
N GLY A 328 24.03 -1.65 -0.44
CA GLY A 328 24.55 -0.66 0.51
C GLY A 328 24.18 0.79 0.20
N SER A 329 23.30 1.03 -0.78
CA SER A 329 22.91 2.38 -1.19
C SER A 329 21.82 2.94 -0.28
N SER A 330 21.78 4.27 -0.12
CA SER A 330 20.75 4.91 0.71
C SER A 330 19.47 5.13 -0.09
N TYR A 331 18.38 4.53 0.36
CA TYR A 331 17.04 4.72 -0.17
C TYR A 331 16.17 5.51 0.79
N TYR A 332 15.11 6.10 0.26
CA TYR A 332 14.03 6.66 1.05
C TYR A 332 12.78 5.84 0.79
N ARG A 333 12.16 5.35 1.87
CA ARG A 333 10.89 4.62 1.83
C ARG A 333 9.84 5.34 2.69
N PRO A 334 8.55 5.24 2.34
CA PRO A 334 7.47 5.56 3.27
C PRO A 334 7.63 4.75 4.55
N GLU A 335 7.48 5.40 5.70
CA GLU A 335 7.43 4.69 6.99
C GLU A 335 6.27 3.69 7.03
N GLY A 336 6.41 2.62 7.80
CA GLY A 336 5.43 1.53 7.89
C GLY A 336 5.38 0.61 6.66
N GLU A 337 5.94 1.01 5.51
CA GLU A 337 5.96 0.20 4.30
C GLU A 337 7.26 -0.62 4.19
N THR A 338 7.13 -1.95 4.24
CA THR A 338 8.25 -2.88 4.10
C THR A 338 8.08 -3.75 2.87
N VAL A 339 8.98 -3.64 1.90
CA VAL A 339 8.93 -4.42 0.66
C VAL A 339 9.95 -5.56 0.72
N VAL A 340 9.52 -6.75 0.28
CA VAL A 340 10.31 -7.99 0.25
C VAL A 340 10.15 -8.68 -1.11
N GLU A 341 11.08 -9.58 -1.44
CA GLU A 341 10.92 -10.46 -2.61
C GLU A 341 9.77 -11.43 -2.36
N ALA A 342 8.95 -11.64 -3.39
CA ALA A 342 7.80 -12.53 -3.33
C ALA A 342 7.79 -13.52 -4.49
N VAL A 343 7.39 -14.75 -4.20
CA VAL A 343 7.11 -15.78 -5.20
C VAL A 343 5.65 -16.20 -5.06
N TYR A 344 4.81 -15.72 -5.97
CA TYR A 344 3.37 -15.97 -5.99
C TYR A 344 3.09 -17.31 -6.65
N GLY A 345 2.50 -18.26 -5.91
CA GLY A 345 2.34 -19.62 -6.39
C GLY A 345 3.56 -20.49 -6.14
N TYR A 346 4.28 -20.26 -5.04
CA TYR A 346 5.44 -21.07 -4.66
C TYR A 346 5.03 -22.51 -4.28
N SER A 347 5.71 -23.49 -4.89
CA SER A 347 5.64 -24.92 -4.56
C SER A 347 6.95 -25.59 -4.98
N ALA A 348 7.34 -26.65 -4.27
CA ALA A 348 8.53 -27.45 -4.60
C ALA A 348 8.33 -28.37 -5.83
N SER A 349 7.12 -28.39 -6.40
CA SER A 349 6.80 -29.10 -7.64
C SER A 349 6.29 -28.10 -8.67
N VAL A 350 6.94 -28.03 -9.83
CA VAL A 350 6.59 -27.13 -10.92
C VAL A 350 5.90 -27.89 -12.04
N ALA A 351 4.72 -27.45 -12.44
CA ALA A 351 3.97 -27.97 -13.57
C ALA A 351 4.31 -27.18 -14.84
N VAL A 352 4.94 -27.84 -15.81
CA VAL A 352 5.36 -27.25 -17.10
C VAL A 352 4.39 -27.61 -18.22
N ALA A 353 4.20 -26.69 -19.17
CA ALA A 353 3.47 -26.98 -20.40
C ALA A 353 4.41 -27.58 -21.46
N GLY A 354 4.00 -28.64 -22.13
CA GLY A 354 4.65 -29.14 -23.35
C GLY A 354 6.11 -29.60 -23.24
N GLY A 355 6.64 -29.82 -22.03
CA GLY A 355 8.05 -30.16 -21.81
C GLY A 355 9.01 -28.97 -21.82
N GLY A 356 8.51 -27.74 -21.68
CA GLY A 356 9.37 -26.55 -21.48
C GLY A 356 10.06 -26.53 -20.11
N SER A 357 11.07 -25.66 -19.96
CA SER A 357 11.80 -25.49 -18.69
C SER A 357 11.09 -24.61 -17.67
N VAL A 358 10.09 -23.82 -18.08
CA VAL A 358 9.38 -22.86 -17.22
C VAL A 358 7.91 -23.27 -17.05
N GLY A 359 7.39 -23.14 -15.83
CA GLY A 359 6.04 -23.51 -15.46
C GLY A 359 5.52 -22.75 -14.25
N TYR A 360 4.57 -23.35 -13.53
CA TYR A 360 3.97 -22.77 -12.31
C TYR A 360 3.91 -23.79 -11.19
N GLY A 361 3.94 -23.34 -9.93
CA GLY A 361 3.84 -24.24 -8.78
C GLY A 361 2.56 -25.07 -8.77
N ALA A 362 2.71 -26.39 -8.69
CA ALA A 362 1.59 -27.32 -8.59
C ALA A 362 0.89 -27.18 -7.22
N ALA A 363 -0.46 -27.13 -7.27
CA ALA A 363 -1.34 -26.91 -6.11
C ALA A 363 -1.02 -25.64 -5.27
N ALA A 364 -0.40 -24.62 -5.90
CA ALA A 364 0.14 -23.44 -5.24
C ALA A 364 -0.78 -22.21 -5.25
N ASP A 365 -2.06 -22.38 -5.60
CA ASP A 365 -3.03 -21.32 -5.92
C ASP A 365 -3.24 -20.24 -4.84
N ARG A 366 -2.75 -20.48 -3.62
CA ARG A 366 -2.86 -19.60 -2.45
C ARG A 366 -1.57 -19.53 -1.62
N THR A 367 -0.42 -19.92 -2.15
CA THR A 367 0.87 -19.88 -1.44
C THR A 367 1.75 -18.76 -1.97
N VAL A 368 2.29 -17.96 -1.05
CA VAL A 368 3.27 -16.91 -1.34
C VAL A 368 4.51 -17.19 -0.51
N LEU A 369 5.67 -17.33 -1.14
CA LEU A 369 6.94 -17.29 -0.42
C LEU A 369 7.39 -15.84 -0.34
N LEU A 370 7.67 -15.36 0.87
CA LEU A 370 8.30 -14.06 1.11
C LEU A 370 9.76 -14.29 1.45
N ARG A 371 10.68 -13.51 0.85
CA ARG A 371 12.14 -13.58 1.07
C ARG A 371 12.72 -12.19 1.33
N TRP A 372 13.64 -12.08 2.28
CA TRP A 372 14.39 -10.86 2.58
C TRP A 372 15.84 -11.22 2.97
N PRO A 373 16.82 -10.32 2.78
CA PRO A 373 18.18 -10.53 3.28
C PRO A 373 18.21 -10.73 4.80
N ASP A 374 19.14 -11.55 5.30
CA ASP A 374 19.26 -11.87 6.72
C ASP A 374 19.72 -10.68 7.60
N SER A 375 20.36 -9.70 6.98
CA SER A 375 20.70 -8.40 7.57
C SER A 375 19.48 -7.51 7.86
N MET A 376 18.32 -7.82 7.26
CA MET A 376 17.06 -7.10 7.46
C MET A 376 16.23 -7.74 8.58
N ALA A 377 15.61 -6.92 9.41
CA ALA A 377 14.73 -7.40 10.49
C ALA A 377 13.54 -8.20 9.91
N ASP A 378 13.16 -9.29 10.60
CA ASP A 378 12.05 -10.14 10.18
C ASP A 378 10.75 -9.33 10.08
N PRO A 379 10.07 -9.31 8.92
CA PRO A 379 8.90 -8.48 8.73
C PRO A 379 7.70 -9.04 9.51
N ILE A 380 6.90 -8.14 10.08
CA ILE A 380 5.76 -8.50 10.92
C ILE A 380 4.57 -8.88 10.03
N VAL A 381 4.36 -10.19 9.85
CA VAL A 381 3.19 -10.74 9.15
C VAL A 381 2.42 -11.67 10.08
N LYS A 382 1.16 -11.37 10.36
CA LYS A 382 0.26 -12.17 11.20
C LYS A 382 -0.94 -12.67 10.41
N ARG A 383 -1.67 -13.62 10.99
CA ARG A 383 -2.97 -14.05 10.47
C ARG A 383 -3.99 -12.94 10.65
N GLY A 384 -4.67 -12.55 9.56
CA GLY A 384 -5.63 -11.46 9.49
C GLY A 384 -5.08 -10.22 8.78
N ASP A 385 -3.75 -10.03 8.79
CA ASP A 385 -3.06 -8.93 8.12
C ASP A 385 -3.17 -9.04 6.59
N TRP A 386 -2.76 -7.99 5.89
CA TRP A 386 -2.79 -7.89 4.43
C TRP A 386 -1.39 -7.72 3.84
N ILE A 387 -1.16 -8.36 2.69
CA ILE A 387 0.01 -8.13 1.83
C ILE A 387 -0.47 -7.65 0.45
N CYS A 388 0.34 -6.85 -0.23
CA CYS A 388 0.04 -6.35 -1.58
C CYS A 388 1.10 -6.79 -2.60
N ASP A 389 0.68 -7.39 -3.72
CA ASP A 389 1.53 -7.58 -4.89
C ASP A 389 1.75 -6.24 -5.59
N VAL A 390 2.87 -5.60 -5.25
CA VAL A 390 3.35 -4.32 -5.78
C VAL A 390 4.40 -4.51 -6.89
N THR A 391 4.39 -5.69 -7.55
CA THR A 391 5.25 -5.94 -8.70
C THR A 391 4.94 -4.93 -9.79
N TYR A 392 5.92 -4.07 -10.08
CA TYR A 392 5.77 -2.92 -10.95
C TYR A 392 7.08 -2.67 -11.70
N GLU A 393 7.06 -3.00 -12.99
CA GLU A 393 8.08 -2.56 -13.94
C GLU A 393 7.67 -1.22 -14.57
N ARG A 394 8.55 -0.20 -14.52
CA ARG A 394 8.27 1.11 -15.12
C ARG A 394 8.33 1.04 -16.64
N ARG A 395 9.38 0.45 -17.21
CA ARG A 395 9.58 0.38 -18.66
C ARG A 395 8.73 -0.74 -19.26
N GLN A 396 7.50 -0.41 -19.66
CA GLN A 396 6.59 -1.35 -20.33
C GLN A 396 7.20 -2.16 -21.50
N PRO A 397 8.13 -1.66 -22.32
CA PRO A 397 8.81 -2.47 -23.34
C PRO A 397 9.68 -3.59 -22.75
N ILE A 398 10.30 -3.37 -21.58
CA ILE A 398 11.03 -4.40 -20.82
C ILE A 398 10.05 -5.35 -20.13
N ALA A 399 8.87 -4.87 -19.75
CA ALA A 399 7.84 -5.69 -19.12
C ALA A 399 7.21 -6.70 -20.10
N TYR A 400 6.74 -6.24 -21.28
CA TYR A 400 5.81 -6.97 -22.14
C TYR A 400 6.36 -7.47 -23.49
N ASN A 401 7.66 -7.31 -23.79
CA ASN A 401 8.22 -7.84 -25.03
C ASN A 401 8.14 -9.38 -25.05
N GLY A 402 7.46 -9.96 -26.05
CA GLY A 402 7.20 -11.39 -26.13
C GLY A 402 8.44 -12.29 -26.31
N THR A 403 9.60 -11.71 -26.65
CA THR A 403 10.85 -12.44 -26.90
C THR A 403 11.95 -12.10 -25.89
N THR A 404 11.98 -10.86 -25.38
CA THR A 404 13.03 -10.38 -24.46
C THR A 404 12.49 -9.62 -23.25
N GLY A 405 11.17 -9.64 -23.04
CA GLY A 405 10.53 -8.97 -21.90
C GLY A 405 10.48 -9.90 -20.70
N ARG A 406 10.63 -9.33 -19.49
CA ARG A 406 10.67 -10.11 -18.24
C ARG A 406 9.39 -10.90 -18.04
N PHE A 407 8.23 -10.30 -18.31
CA PHE A 407 6.93 -10.94 -18.15
C PHE A 407 6.39 -11.47 -19.49
N ALA A 408 7.23 -12.17 -20.25
CA ALA A 408 6.76 -12.96 -21.40
C ALA A 408 5.62 -13.92 -20.96
N GLY A 409 4.62 -14.14 -21.82
CA GLY A 409 3.45 -14.96 -21.47
C GLY A 409 3.79 -16.44 -21.35
N TYR A 410 3.82 -16.99 -20.13
CA TYR A 410 4.06 -18.42 -19.90
C TYR A 410 2.73 -19.16 -19.80
N PHE A 411 2.52 -20.15 -20.67
CA PHE A 411 1.31 -20.99 -20.67
C PHE A 411 1.16 -21.75 -19.34
N ASN A 412 0.10 -21.48 -18.56
CA ASN A 412 -0.18 -22.25 -17.37
C ASN A 412 -0.96 -23.54 -17.71
N PRO A 413 -0.36 -24.75 -17.58
CA PRO A 413 -1.09 -26.00 -17.83
C PRO A 413 -2.24 -26.22 -16.82
N LEU A 414 -2.17 -25.59 -15.64
CA LEU A 414 -3.18 -25.70 -14.58
C LEU A 414 -4.43 -24.82 -14.86
N ASN A 415 -4.35 -23.85 -15.77
CA ASN A 415 -5.45 -22.93 -16.12
C ASN A 415 -5.79 -22.99 -17.62
N GLY A 416 -5.72 -24.19 -18.22
CA GLY A 416 -6.08 -24.41 -19.62
C GLY A 416 -5.21 -23.64 -20.62
N GLY A 417 -3.95 -23.37 -20.29
CA GLY A 417 -3.02 -22.62 -21.14
C GLY A 417 -3.12 -21.10 -21.04
N LYS A 418 -3.89 -20.53 -20.11
CA LYS A 418 -3.91 -19.07 -19.89
C LYS A 418 -2.59 -18.57 -19.29
N PHE A 419 -2.29 -17.29 -19.52
CA PHE A 419 -1.13 -16.62 -18.92
C PHE A 419 -1.52 -16.05 -17.55
N ASP A 420 -1.05 -16.70 -16.50
CA ASP A 420 -1.31 -16.30 -15.11
C ASP A 420 -0.26 -15.30 -14.59
N ASN A 421 0.78 -14.95 -15.35
CA ASN A 421 1.86 -14.05 -14.94
C ASN A 421 1.66 -12.58 -15.35
N LEU A 422 0.51 -12.23 -15.92
CA LEU A 422 0.17 -10.88 -16.40
C LEU A 422 -0.99 -10.26 -15.60
N PRO A 423 -1.07 -8.92 -15.45
CA PRO A 423 -0.15 -7.90 -15.98
C PRO A 423 1.19 -7.84 -15.23
N ALA A 424 2.19 -7.18 -15.81
CA ALA A 424 3.52 -6.93 -15.21
C ALA A 424 3.55 -5.74 -14.22
N GLN A 425 2.42 -5.04 -14.09
CA GLN A 425 2.22 -3.87 -13.25
C GLN A 425 0.98 -4.16 -12.42
N ARG A 426 1.15 -4.30 -11.10
CA ARG A 426 0.13 -4.86 -10.20
C ARG A 426 0.00 -4.04 -8.91
N ALA A 427 -1.19 -4.12 -8.34
CA ALA A 427 -1.52 -3.84 -6.94
C ALA A 427 -2.64 -4.79 -6.57
N PHE A 428 -2.29 -5.99 -6.09
CA PHE A 428 -3.28 -7.00 -5.69
C PHE A 428 -3.15 -7.30 -4.20
N TRP A 429 -4.18 -6.97 -3.44
CA TRP A 429 -4.22 -7.22 -2.01
C TRP A 429 -4.71 -8.63 -1.68
N TYR A 430 -4.03 -9.27 -0.73
CA TYR A 430 -4.34 -10.60 -0.25
C TYR A 430 -4.35 -10.66 1.27
N GLN A 431 -5.44 -11.14 1.86
CA GLN A 431 -5.52 -11.36 3.30
C GLN A 431 -4.78 -12.64 3.69
N VAL A 432 -3.97 -12.56 4.74
CA VAL A 432 -3.16 -13.64 5.26
C VAL A 432 -3.97 -14.56 6.18
N VAL A 433 -4.04 -15.84 5.82
CA VAL A 433 -4.77 -16.88 6.57
C VAL A 433 -3.83 -17.75 7.41
N LYS A 434 -2.60 -17.99 6.95
CA LYS A 434 -1.58 -18.76 7.67
C LYS A 434 -0.19 -18.20 7.38
N VAL A 435 0.69 -18.23 8.37
CA VAL A 435 2.10 -17.83 8.27
C VAL A 435 2.94 -18.98 8.83
N SER A 436 4.04 -19.34 8.16
CA SER A 436 5.09 -20.19 8.72
C SER A 436 6.13 -19.32 9.46
N PRO A 437 6.85 -19.84 10.48
CA PRO A 437 7.94 -19.08 11.08
C PRO A 437 9.00 -18.69 10.04
N ALA A 438 9.65 -17.55 10.27
CA ALA A 438 10.80 -17.12 9.49
C ALA A 438 11.97 -18.08 9.68
N VAL A 439 12.47 -18.67 8.60
CA VAL A 439 13.62 -19.59 8.60
C VAL A 439 14.73 -19.06 7.72
N SER A 440 15.98 -19.32 8.08
CA SER A 440 17.11 -19.09 7.17
C SER A 440 16.99 -20.00 5.95
N GLU A 441 17.35 -19.47 4.79
CA GLU A 441 17.32 -20.21 3.54
C GLU A 441 18.66 -20.91 3.32
N SER A 442 18.65 -22.25 3.33
CA SER A 442 19.85 -23.08 3.20
C SER A 442 20.29 -23.31 1.75
N VAL A 443 19.44 -22.97 0.78
CA VAL A 443 19.68 -23.08 -0.66
C VAL A 443 19.06 -21.84 -1.29
N GLY A 444 19.91 -20.92 -1.75
CA GLY A 444 19.47 -19.73 -2.47
C GLY A 444 18.88 -20.06 -3.84
N PHE A 445 18.22 -19.09 -4.45
CA PHE A 445 17.75 -19.18 -5.83
C PHE A 445 18.85 -18.81 -6.83
N ALA A 446 18.70 -19.26 -8.07
CA ALA A 446 19.51 -18.78 -9.18
C ALA A 446 19.45 -17.24 -9.26
N GLY A 447 20.62 -16.61 -9.34
CA GLY A 447 20.76 -15.14 -9.34
C GLY A 447 20.58 -14.46 -7.98
N ASP A 448 20.67 -15.18 -6.86
CA ASP A 448 20.90 -14.54 -5.56
C ASP A 448 22.30 -13.87 -5.53
N PRO A 449 22.48 -12.67 -4.94
CA PRO A 449 23.77 -12.00 -4.90
C PRO A 449 24.81 -12.72 -4.03
N ASP A 450 26.06 -12.78 -4.50
CA ASP A 450 27.17 -13.39 -3.78
C ASP A 450 27.36 -12.78 -2.38
N GLY A 451 27.48 -13.64 -1.37
CA GLY A 451 27.73 -13.25 0.03
C GLY A 451 26.49 -12.75 0.80
N ILE A 452 25.32 -12.66 0.16
CA ILE A 452 24.07 -12.31 0.84
C ILE A 452 23.30 -13.59 1.20
N SER A 453 23.00 -13.77 2.48
CA SER A 453 22.12 -14.84 2.94
C SER A 453 20.68 -14.35 3.02
N PHE A 454 19.72 -15.22 2.71
CA PHE A 454 18.29 -14.89 2.75
C PHE A 454 17.58 -15.60 3.89
N ARG A 455 16.52 -14.97 4.37
CA ARG A 455 15.51 -15.54 5.26
C ARG A 455 14.17 -15.53 4.54
N ARG A 456 13.32 -16.50 4.88
CA ARG A 456 12.06 -16.72 4.18
C ARG A 456 10.92 -17.13 5.11
N MET A 457 9.70 -16.82 4.70
CA MET A 457 8.48 -17.41 5.26
C MET A 457 7.49 -17.76 4.14
N VAL A 458 6.76 -18.86 4.31
CA VAL A 458 5.62 -19.21 3.46
C VAL A 458 4.35 -18.68 4.11
N VAL A 459 3.61 -17.89 3.33
CA VAL A 459 2.32 -17.32 3.70
C VAL A 459 1.23 -18.00 2.86
N GLN A 460 0.09 -18.30 3.47
CA GLN A 460 -1.11 -18.74 2.76
C GLN A 460 -2.16 -17.64 2.80
N VAL A 461 -2.71 -17.32 1.63
CA VAL A 461 -3.70 -16.26 1.44
C VAL A 461 -5.14 -16.81 1.35
N GLY A 462 -6.12 -15.98 1.67
CA GLY A 462 -7.54 -16.40 1.70
C GLY A 462 -8.16 -16.60 0.31
N SER A 463 -7.87 -15.69 -0.61
CA SER A 463 -8.30 -15.71 -2.01
C SER A 463 -7.30 -16.48 -2.89
N SER A 464 -7.76 -16.92 -4.06
CA SER A 464 -6.86 -17.43 -5.11
C SER A 464 -6.01 -16.28 -5.68
N LEU A 465 -4.74 -16.55 -5.97
CA LEU A 465 -3.81 -15.57 -6.52
C LEU A 465 -4.29 -15.07 -7.89
N ARG A 466 -4.34 -13.73 -8.06
CA ARG A 466 -4.74 -13.07 -9.32
C ARG A 466 -3.63 -13.14 -10.38
N ALA A 467 -2.37 -13.22 -9.93
CA ALA A 467 -1.21 -13.48 -10.76
C ALA A 467 -0.23 -14.43 -10.06
N ARG A 468 0.56 -15.17 -10.84
CA ARG A 468 1.56 -16.13 -10.35
C ARG A 468 2.94 -15.84 -10.94
N THR A 469 3.97 -16.13 -10.17
CA THR A 469 5.37 -16.08 -10.60
C THR A 469 5.67 -17.34 -11.43
N PRO A 470 6.22 -17.20 -12.66
CA PRO A 470 6.74 -18.34 -13.41
C PRO A 470 7.98 -18.90 -12.72
N LEU A 471 8.08 -20.22 -12.62
CA LEU A 471 9.17 -20.94 -11.95
C LEU A 471 9.94 -21.80 -12.95
N ASP A 472 11.27 -21.87 -12.81
CA ASP A 472 12.06 -22.88 -13.52
C ASP A 472 11.80 -24.27 -12.92
N SER A 473 11.67 -25.27 -13.78
CA SER A 473 11.35 -26.65 -13.41
C SER A 473 12.54 -27.48 -12.91
N SER A 474 13.77 -26.99 -13.10
CA SER A 474 14.99 -27.67 -12.67
C SER A 474 15.28 -27.48 -11.18
N ASP A 475 15.04 -26.28 -10.64
CA ASP A 475 15.34 -25.91 -9.25
C ASP A 475 14.17 -25.25 -8.49
N GLY A 476 13.08 -24.89 -9.17
CA GLY A 476 11.96 -24.16 -8.56
C GLY A 476 12.22 -22.68 -8.32
N SER A 477 13.31 -22.12 -8.86
CA SER A 477 13.64 -20.70 -8.75
C SER A 477 12.65 -19.84 -9.55
N PRO A 478 12.38 -18.59 -9.11
CA PRO A 478 11.50 -17.68 -9.83
C PRO A 478 12.21 -17.14 -11.06
N HIS A 479 11.61 -17.33 -12.24
CA HIS A 479 12.11 -16.79 -13.51
C HIS A 479 11.93 -15.26 -13.58
N THR A 480 11.06 -14.67 -12.75
CA THR A 480 10.99 -13.21 -12.56
C THR A 480 10.93 -12.85 -11.08
N VAL A 481 11.64 -11.79 -10.70
CA VAL A 481 11.57 -11.29 -9.33
C VAL A 481 10.33 -10.41 -9.18
N ASN A 482 9.41 -10.86 -8.32
CA ASN A 482 8.17 -10.17 -7.97
C ASN A 482 8.32 -9.58 -6.55
N ALA A 483 7.50 -8.59 -6.20
CA ALA A 483 7.58 -7.88 -4.93
C ALA A 483 6.28 -8.03 -4.12
N ALA A 484 6.42 -8.13 -2.79
CA ALA A 484 5.31 -7.97 -1.85
C ALA A 484 5.57 -6.77 -0.94
N LEU A 485 4.58 -5.91 -0.80
CA LEU A 485 4.51 -4.94 0.28
C LEU A 485 3.83 -5.56 1.49
N ILE A 486 4.49 -5.40 2.63
CA ILE A 486 3.99 -5.69 3.97
C ILE A 486 3.75 -4.33 4.63
N ALA A 487 2.48 -4.05 4.95
CA ALA A 487 2.04 -2.83 5.60
C ALA A 487 1.18 -3.22 6.83
N PRO A 488 1.78 -3.34 8.03
CA PRO A 488 1.12 -3.94 9.20
C PRO A 488 -0.05 -3.11 9.73
N ASP A 489 -0.12 -1.84 9.34
CA ASP A 489 -1.18 -0.91 9.73
C ASP A 489 -2.46 -1.10 8.90
N VAL A 490 -2.42 -1.87 7.79
CA VAL A 490 -3.61 -2.15 6.97
C VAL A 490 -4.56 -3.10 7.72
N VAL A 491 -5.76 -2.60 8.02
CA VAL A 491 -6.77 -3.37 8.78
C VAL A 491 -7.76 -4.06 7.86
N ASN A 492 -8.11 -3.43 6.75
CA ASN A 492 -9.14 -3.90 5.85
C ASN A 492 -8.87 -3.41 4.43
N VAL A 493 -9.20 -4.24 3.45
CA VAL A 493 -9.08 -3.92 2.04
C VAL A 493 -10.34 -4.38 1.33
N ILE A 494 -11.03 -3.44 0.68
CA ILE A 494 -12.36 -3.69 0.11
C ILE A 494 -12.33 -3.35 -1.39
N PRO A 495 -12.52 -4.34 -2.28
CA PRO A 495 -12.56 -4.12 -3.72
C PRO A 495 -13.69 -3.17 -4.13
N GLN A 496 -13.40 -2.24 -5.03
CA GLN A 496 -14.36 -1.28 -5.57
C GLN A 496 -14.22 -1.03 -7.06
N THR A 497 -15.38 -0.81 -7.68
CA THR A 497 -15.51 -0.25 -9.02
C THR A 497 -16.14 1.12 -8.89
N ILE A 498 -15.39 2.17 -9.24
CA ILE A 498 -15.78 3.56 -9.02
C ILE A 498 -16.02 4.19 -10.39
N VAL A 499 -17.20 4.80 -10.54
CA VAL A 499 -17.59 5.53 -11.75
C VAL A 499 -17.59 7.01 -11.42
N ILE A 500 -16.80 7.77 -12.16
CA ILE A 500 -16.82 9.23 -12.18
C ILE A 500 -17.74 9.68 -13.31
N HIS A 501 -18.64 10.61 -13.00
CA HIS A 501 -19.63 11.17 -13.93
C HIS A 501 -19.23 12.57 -14.42
#